data_AF-A0A972UJN4-F1
#
_entry.id   AF-A0A972UJN4-F1
#
_cell.length_a   1.000
_cell.length_b   1.000
_cell.length_c   1.000
_cell.angle_alpha   90.00
_cell.angle_beta   90.00
_cell.angle_gamma   90.00
#
_symmetry.space_group_name_H-M   'P 1'
#
loop_
_entity.id
_entity.type
_entity.pdbx_description
1 polymer ?
#
loop_
_entity_poly.entity_id
_entity_poly.type
_entity_poly.pdbx_seq_one_letter_code
_entity_poly.pdbx_strand_id
1 'polypeptide(L)'
;MKSLSRQGLYDPTNEHDSCGVGFVANIKGRKSHDIIRDGLKILANLDHRGAVGDDPLVGDGAGCMIQIPDRLLRDWATKAGHELPAAGDYAVAM
;
A
#
# COMPACT_ATOMS: atom_id res chain seq x y z
N MET A 1 13.51 3.73 26.17
CA MET A 1 13.44 4.89 25.26
C MET A 1 14.17 6.05 25.92
N LYS A 2 15.18 6.63 25.26
CA LYS A 2 15.93 7.78 25.80
C LYS A 2 15.02 9.00 25.76
N SER A 3 14.81 9.66 26.90
CA SER A 3 14.13 10.96 26.92
C SER A 3 14.99 11.96 26.16
N LEU A 4 14.47 12.49 25.05
CA LEU A 4 15.09 13.59 24.32
C LEU A 4 14.95 14.85 25.19
N SER A 5 16.06 15.48 25.53
CA SER A 5 16.05 16.74 26.28
C SER A 5 15.83 17.91 25.34
N ARG A 6 15.15 18.95 25.83
CA ARG A 6 14.91 20.20 25.11
C ARG A 6 16.26 20.83 24.71
N GLN A 7 16.50 21.03 23.40
CA GLN A 7 17.76 21.57 22.87
C GLN A 7 17.52 22.92 22.19
N GLY A 8 17.83 24.01 22.88
CA GLY A 8 17.52 25.36 22.37
C GLY A 8 16.02 25.59 22.24
N LEU A 9 15.56 26.02 21.05
CA LEU A 9 14.13 26.22 20.75
C LEU A 9 13.39 24.91 20.40
N TYR A 10 14.13 23.82 20.17
CA TYR A 10 13.54 22.52 19.87
C TYR A 10 12.76 21.96 21.06
N ASP A 11 11.49 21.62 20.85
CA ASP A 11 10.64 20.93 21.82
C ASP A 11 10.44 19.48 21.36
N PRO A 12 11.00 18.48 22.06
CA PRO A 12 10.86 17.06 21.72
C PRO A 12 9.41 16.56 21.68
N THR A 13 8.47 17.30 22.27
CA THR A 13 7.03 16.96 22.21
C THR A 13 6.44 17.13 20.82
N ASN A 14 7.09 17.88 19.92
CA ASN A 14 6.67 18.09 18.54
C ASN A 14 7.15 16.97 17.58
N GLU A 15 7.89 15.97 18.06
CA GLU A 15 8.44 14.90 17.22
C GLU A 15 7.41 13.79 16.98
N HIS A 16 7.04 13.59 15.71
CA HIS A 16 6.00 12.63 15.31
C HIS A 16 6.39 11.86 14.05
N ASP A 17 6.31 10.52 14.11
CA ASP A 17 6.46 9.65 12.93
C ASP A 17 5.27 9.84 11.97
N SER A 18 5.59 10.25 10.76
CA SER A 18 4.61 10.64 9.74
C SER A 18 4.45 9.57 8.65
N CYS A 19 4.25 8.30 9.03
CA CYS A 19 3.91 7.23 8.07
C CYS A 19 2.65 6.47 8.50
N GLY A 20 1.72 6.27 7.57
CA GLY A 20 0.49 5.50 7.78
C GLY A 20 0.57 4.09 7.20
N VAL A 21 0.04 3.10 7.94
CA VAL A 21 -0.16 1.73 7.43
C VAL A 21 -1.54 1.23 7.82
N GLY A 22 -2.12 0.35 7.00
CA GLY A 22 -3.39 -0.32 7.29
C GLY A 22 -3.56 -1.57 6.44
N PHE A 23 -4.53 -2.40 6.80
CA PHE A 23 -4.84 -3.62 6.06
C PHE A 23 -6.35 -3.89 6.07
N VAL A 24 -6.80 -4.66 5.07
CA VAL A 24 -8.16 -5.19 4.99
C VAL A 24 -8.06 -6.67 4.67
N ALA A 25 -8.87 -7.47 5.35
CA ALA A 25 -8.94 -8.90 5.10
C ALA A 25 -10.40 -9.36 5.08
N ASN A 26 -10.70 -10.28 4.17
CA ASN A 26 -11.96 -11.01 4.23
C ASN A 26 -11.79 -12.21 5.16
N ILE A 27 -12.46 -12.19 6.32
CA ILE A 27 -12.34 -13.26 7.34
C ILE A 27 -12.75 -14.65 6.84
N LYS A 28 -13.53 -14.72 5.76
CA LYS A 28 -13.95 -15.98 5.11
C LYS A 28 -13.02 -16.39 3.96
N GLY A 29 -11.93 -15.67 3.74
CA GLY A 29 -10.95 -15.95 2.67
C GLY A 29 -11.48 -15.73 1.25
N ARG A 30 -12.63 -15.04 1.09
CA ARG A 30 -13.20 -14.81 -0.25
C ARG A 30 -12.49 -13.67 -0.95
N LYS A 31 -11.96 -13.95 -2.15
CA LYS A 31 -11.39 -12.93 -3.05
C LYS A 31 -12.51 -12.03 -3.57
N SER A 32 -12.38 -10.72 -3.42
CA SER A 32 -13.26 -9.72 -4.02
C SER A 32 -12.45 -8.48 -4.41
N HIS A 33 -12.87 -7.80 -5.47
CA HIS A 33 -12.35 -6.48 -5.82
C HIS A 33 -12.69 -5.41 -4.77
N ASP A 34 -13.71 -5.65 -3.93
CA ASP A 34 -14.09 -4.72 -2.85
C ASP A 34 -12.94 -4.53 -1.84
N ILE A 35 -12.17 -5.59 -1.54
CA ILE A 35 -11.00 -5.49 -0.63
C ILE A 35 -9.94 -4.54 -1.19
N ILE A 36 -9.78 -4.50 -2.52
CA ILE A 36 -8.84 -3.58 -3.18
C ILE A 36 -9.36 -2.15 -3.02
N ARG A 37 -10.67 -1.92 -3.22
CA ARG A 37 -11.29 -0.61 -3.04
C ARG A 37 -11.17 -0.12 -1.60
N ASP A 38 -11.40 -0.99 -0.63
CA ASP A 38 -11.25 -0.66 0.79
C ASP A 38 -9.78 -0.34 1.13
N GLY A 39 -8.82 -1.11 0.59
CA GLY A 39 -7.39 -0.82 0.74
C GLY A 39 -6.98 0.54 0.15
N LEU A 40 -7.48 0.89 -1.03
CA LEU A 40 -7.26 2.22 -1.63
C LEU A 40 -7.92 3.34 -0.81
N LYS A 41 -9.09 3.09 -0.23
CA LYS A 41 -9.77 4.03 0.67
C LYS A 41 -8.97 4.28 1.94
N ILE A 42 -8.30 3.26 2.48
CA ILE A 42 -7.35 3.43 3.59
C ILE A 42 -6.23 4.38 3.20
N LEU A 43 -5.59 4.18 2.04
CA LEU A 43 -4.52 5.05 1.57
C LEU A 43 -4.99 6.51 1.42
N ALA A 44 -6.16 6.73 0.81
CA ALA A 44 -6.75 8.06 0.68
C ALA A 44 -7.03 8.72 2.05
N ASN A 45 -7.43 7.94 3.06
CA ASN A 45 -7.64 8.44 4.41
C ASN A 45 -6.34 8.71 5.18
N LEU A 46 -5.21 8.16 4.74
CA LEU A 46 -3.88 8.37 5.34
C LEU A 46 -3.11 9.53 4.71
N ASP A 47 -3.70 10.23 3.74
CA ASP A 47 -3.06 11.34 3.02
C ASP A 47 -2.53 12.45 3.95
N HIS A 48 -3.26 12.77 5.02
CA HIS A 48 -2.84 13.73 6.06
C HIS A 48 -1.58 13.32 6.83
N ARG A 49 -1.11 12.08 6.66
CA ARG A 49 0.14 11.58 7.24
C ARG A 49 1.26 11.53 6.20
N GLY A 50 0.99 11.76 4.92
CA GLY A 50 2.02 11.84 3.89
C GLY A 50 2.79 13.15 3.97
N ALA A 51 4.05 13.13 3.54
CA ALA A 51 4.74 14.37 3.24
C ALA A 51 4.16 14.96 1.94
N VAL A 52 3.88 16.25 1.96
CA VAL A 52 3.45 17.02 0.79
C VAL A 52 4.52 18.06 0.51
N GLY A 53 5.00 18.11 -0.73
CA GLY A 53 5.94 19.13 -1.20
C GLY A 53 5.26 20.45 -1.55
N ASP A 54 6.00 21.35 -2.21
CA ASP A 54 5.44 22.60 -2.76
C ASP A 54 4.50 22.33 -3.95
N ASP A 55 4.68 21.21 -4.64
CA ASP A 55 3.76 20.71 -5.67
C ASP A 55 2.73 19.75 -5.02
N PRO A 56 1.43 20.12 -5.00
CA PRO A 56 0.39 19.28 -4.40
C PRO A 56 0.14 17.96 -5.16
N LEU A 57 0.74 17.77 -6.35
CA LEU A 57 0.65 16.53 -7.13
C LEU A 57 1.77 15.54 -6.80
N VAL A 58 2.76 15.93 -5.99
CA VAL A 58 3.92 15.11 -5.63
C VAL A 58 3.82 14.68 -4.17
N GLY A 59 4.01 13.37 -3.94
CA GLY A 59 4.18 12.80 -2.61
C GLY A 59 5.33 11.81 -2.58
N ASP A 60 5.84 11.52 -1.39
CA ASP A 60 7.01 10.64 -1.19
C ASP A 60 6.76 9.19 -1.60
N GLY A 61 5.51 8.72 -1.46
CA GLY A 61 5.10 7.40 -1.94
C GLY A 61 3.89 6.81 -1.22
N ALA A 62 3.13 6.00 -1.96
CA ALA A 62 2.07 5.16 -1.43
C ALA A 62 2.09 3.79 -2.14
N GLY A 63 1.70 2.73 -1.45
CA GLY A 63 1.72 1.37 -2.00
C GLY A 63 0.62 0.49 -1.43
N CYS A 64 0.19 -0.48 -2.22
CA CYS A 64 -0.80 -1.49 -1.81
C CYS A 64 -0.28 -2.88 -2.18
N MET A 65 0.01 -3.70 -1.16
CA MET A 65 0.35 -5.10 -1.37
C MET A 65 -0.94 -5.92 -1.51
N ILE A 66 -1.04 -6.67 -2.61
CA ILE A 66 -2.22 -7.49 -2.94
C ILE A 66 -1.80 -8.93 -3.24
N GLN A 67 -2.77 -9.84 -3.21
CA GLN A 67 -2.55 -11.18 -3.75
C GLN A 67 -2.38 -11.12 -5.27
N ILE A 68 -1.64 -12.08 -5.85
CA ILE A 68 -1.48 -12.21 -7.30
C ILE A 68 -2.88 -12.21 -7.98
N PRO A 69 -3.16 -11.25 -8.88
CA PRO A 69 -4.46 -11.13 -9.53
C PRO A 69 -4.56 -12.13 -10.71
N ASP A 70 -4.64 -13.42 -10.41
CA ASP A 70 -4.54 -14.51 -11.40
C ASP A 70 -5.44 -14.33 -12.63
N ARG A 71 -6.70 -13.91 -12.43
CA ARG A 71 -7.63 -13.70 -13.54
C ARG A 71 -7.15 -12.61 -14.52
N LEU A 72 -6.55 -11.54 -14.00
CA LEU A 72 -6.02 -10.44 -14.82
C LEU A 72 -4.79 -10.90 -15.61
N LEU A 73 -3.87 -11.60 -14.94
CA LEU A 73 -2.63 -12.07 -15.55
C LEU A 73 -2.89 -13.16 -16.58
N ARG A 74 -3.85 -14.05 -16.34
CA ARG A 74 -4.25 -15.10 -17.27
C ARG A 74 -4.89 -14.51 -18.53
N ASP A 75 -5.75 -13.51 -18.39
CA ASP A 75 -6.31 -12.78 -19.54
C ASP A 75 -5.20 -12.15 -20.41
N TRP A 76 -4.23 -11.49 -19.79
CA TRP A 76 -3.06 -10.97 -20.50
C TRP A 76 -2.24 -12.08 -21.18
N ALA A 77 -1.92 -13.15 -20.45
CA ALA A 77 -1.09 -14.24 -20.97
C ALA A 77 -1.76 -14.92 -22.18
N THR A 78 -3.07 -15.18 -22.12
CA THR A 78 -3.82 -15.75 -23.24
C THR A 78 -3.77 -14.84 -24.46
N LYS A 79 -3.93 -13.51 -24.29
CA LYS A 79 -3.79 -12.54 -25.39
C LYS A 79 -2.38 -12.50 -25.97
N ALA A 80 -1.37 -12.79 -25.16
CA ALA A 80 0.02 -12.90 -25.57
C ALA A 80 0.39 -14.29 -26.16
N GLY A 81 -0.57 -15.23 -26.25
CA GLY A 81 -0.31 -16.59 -26.77
C GLY A 81 0.41 -17.50 -25.77
N HIS A 82 0.33 -17.19 -24.48
CA HIS A 82 0.92 -17.96 -23.39
C HIS A 82 -0.15 -18.62 -22.52
N GLU A 83 0.18 -19.78 -21.98
CA GLU A 83 -0.61 -20.47 -20.95
C GLU A 83 0.13 -20.38 -19.62
N LEU A 84 -0.51 -19.84 -18.59
CA LEU A 84 0.06 -19.78 -17.24
C LEU A 84 -0.16 -21.10 -16.51
N PRO A 85 0.80 -21.55 -15.67
CA PRO A 85 0.58 -22.62 -14.70
C PRO A 85 -0.64 -22.38 -13.80
N ALA A 86 -1.01 -23.39 -13.02
CA ALA A 86 -2.07 -23.26 -12.04
C ALA A 86 -1.75 -22.13 -11.04
N ALA A 87 -2.78 -21.49 -10.50
CA ALA A 87 -2.61 -20.43 -9.52
C ALA A 87 -1.88 -20.99 -8.27
N GLY A 88 -0.74 -20.38 -7.93
CA GLY A 88 0.16 -20.87 -6.88
C GLY A 88 1.45 -21.49 -7.42
N ASP A 89 1.47 -21.91 -8.69
CA ASP A 89 2.62 -22.54 -9.35
C ASP A 89 3.39 -21.58 -10.27
N TYR A 90 3.12 -20.28 -10.18
CA TYR A 90 3.88 -19.24 -10.86
C TYR A 90 4.07 -18.01 -9.96
N ALA A 91 5.13 -17.25 -10.26
CA ALA A 91 5.48 -16.02 -9.56
C ALA A 91 5.43 -14.81 -10.48
N VAL A 92 5.27 -13.63 -9.89
CA VAL A 92 5.25 -12.34 -10.58
C VAL A 92 6.24 -11.42 -9.87
N ALA A 93 7.06 -10.72 -10.65
CA ALA A 93 7.89 -9.62 -10.18
C ALA A 93 7.31 -8.32 -10.73
N MET A 94 7.20 -7.30 -9.88
CA MET A 94 6.74 -5.95 -10.22
C MET A 94 7.92 -4.99 -10.23
#